data_AF-A0A2N6P1V1-F1
#
_entry.id   AF-A0A2N6P1V1-F1
#
_cell.length_a   1.000
_cell.length_b   1.000
_cell.length_c   1.000
_cell.angle_alpha   90.00
_cell.angle_beta   90.00
_cell.angle_gamma   90.00
#
_symmetry.space_group_name_H-M   'P 1'
#
loop_
_entity.id
_entity.type
_entity.pdbx_description
1 polymer ?
#
loop_
_entity_poly.entity_id
_entity_poly.type
_entity_poly.pdbx_seq_one_letter_code
_entity_poly.pdbx_strand_id
1 'polypeptide(L)'
;MAATAGISDIPTDGTGVIKLDPWLEPFSDALRRRFSKTQDRIKKINDSEGGMDSYTKGIDKFGFNVFSNGDIRYREWAPNAVKAYLIGEFSQL
;
A
#
# COMPACT_ATOMS: atom_id res chain seq x y z
N MET A 1 -4.89 -21.36 -35.52
CA MET A 1 -3.66 -20.55 -35.34
C MET A 1 -4.00 -19.40 -34.40
N ALA A 2 -3.84 -19.58 -33.09
CA ALA A 2 -4.08 -18.50 -32.13
C ALA A 2 -2.89 -17.55 -32.16
N ALA A 3 -3.13 -16.29 -32.55
CA ALA A 3 -2.10 -15.27 -32.63
C ALA A 3 -1.57 -14.97 -31.21
N THR A 4 -0.28 -15.20 -31.00
CA THR A 4 0.43 -14.71 -29.82
C THR A 4 0.57 -13.20 -29.99
N ALA A 5 -0.35 -12.43 -29.41
CA ALA A 5 -0.23 -10.98 -29.35
C ALA A 5 1.08 -10.64 -28.60
N GLY A 6 1.98 -9.90 -29.26
CA GLY A 6 3.19 -9.39 -28.64
C GLY A 6 2.84 -8.42 -27.50
N ILE A 7 3.72 -8.32 -26.51
CA ILE A 7 3.58 -7.42 -25.35
C ILE A 7 3.35 -5.97 -25.79
N SER A 8 3.81 -5.59 -26.99
CA SER A 8 3.63 -4.27 -27.62
C SER A 8 2.18 -3.85 -27.81
N ASP A 9 1.25 -4.80 -27.91
CA ASP A 9 -0.11 -4.46 -28.31
C ASP A 9 -1.05 -4.28 -27.10
N ILE A 10 -0.60 -4.57 -25.88
CA ILE A 10 -1.45 -4.54 -24.67
C ILE A 10 -1.58 -3.09 -24.17
N PRO A 11 -2.81 -2.54 -24.05
CA PRO A 11 -3.02 -1.23 -23.46
C PRO A 11 -2.47 -1.11 -22.03
N THR A 12 -1.73 -0.04 -21.75
CA THR A 12 -1.11 0.25 -20.44
C THR A 12 -1.95 1.17 -19.55
N ASP A 13 -3.18 1.46 -19.96
CA ASP A 13 -4.16 2.34 -19.30
C ASP A 13 -5.09 1.60 -18.32
N GLY A 14 -4.84 0.31 -18.09
CA GLY A 14 -5.67 -0.55 -17.25
C GLY A 14 -6.66 -1.44 -18.00
N THR A 15 -6.78 -1.33 -19.32
CA THR A 15 -7.70 -2.17 -20.10
C THR A 15 -7.03 -3.37 -20.77
N GLY A 16 -5.74 -3.62 -20.52
CA GLY A 16 -5.01 -4.77 -21.07
C GLY A 16 -5.68 -6.14 -20.84
N VAL A 17 -6.42 -6.28 -19.74
CA VAL A 17 -7.16 -7.52 -19.39
C VAL A 17 -8.28 -7.86 -20.38
N ILE A 18 -8.82 -6.87 -21.12
CA ILE A 18 -9.88 -7.11 -22.12
C ILE A 18 -9.39 -8.01 -23.25
N LYS A 19 -8.09 -7.98 -23.56
CA LYS A 19 -7.52 -8.91 -24.54
C LYS A 19 -7.60 -10.37 -24.10
N LEU A 20 -7.58 -10.61 -22.80
CA LEU A 20 -7.72 -11.94 -22.21
C LEU A 20 -9.20 -12.32 -22.10
N ASP A 21 -10.06 -11.35 -21.80
CA ASP A 21 -11.50 -11.53 -21.68
C ASP A 21 -12.28 -10.38 -22.34
N PRO A 22 -12.73 -10.55 -23.60
CA PRO A 22 -13.49 -9.53 -24.33
C PRO A 22 -14.83 -9.14 -23.68
N TRP A 23 -15.37 -9.95 -22.77
CA TRP A 23 -16.63 -9.60 -22.08
C TRP A 23 -16.46 -8.42 -21.11
N LEU A 24 -15.21 -8.01 -20.85
CA LEU A 24 -14.89 -6.85 -20.03
C LEU A 24 -14.98 -5.51 -20.79
N GLU A 25 -15.14 -5.53 -22.12
CA GLU A 25 -15.21 -4.31 -22.95
C GLU A 25 -16.23 -3.26 -22.47
N PRO A 26 -17.48 -3.63 -22.10
CA PRO A 26 -18.47 -2.66 -21.58
C PRO A 26 -18.06 -1.97 -20.28
N PHE A 27 -17.03 -2.46 -19.59
CA PHE A 27 -16.54 -1.94 -18.31
C PHE A 27 -15.20 -1.20 -18.42
N SER A 28 -14.71 -0.94 -19.63
CA SER A 28 -13.41 -0.33 -19.91
C SER A 28 -13.15 0.97 -19.12
N ASP A 29 -14.13 1.86 -19.03
CA ASP A 29 -14.02 3.10 -18.24
C ASP A 29 -13.82 2.84 -16.74
N ALA A 30 -14.51 1.83 -16.20
CA ALA A 30 -14.34 1.44 -14.80
C ALA A 30 -12.95 0.84 -14.56
N LEU A 31 -12.43 0.07 -15.52
CA LEU A 31 -11.07 -0.48 -15.47
C LEU A 31 -10.01 0.63 -15.50
N ARG A 32 -10.10 1.57 -16.46
CA ARG A 32 -9.21 2.75 -16.54
C ARG A 32 -9.20 3.54 -15.23
N ARG A 33 -10.39 3.82 -14.69
CA ARG A 33 -10.54 4.55 -13.43
C ARG A 33 -9.88 3.82 -12.25
N ARG A 34 -10.09 2.50 -12.12
CA ARG A 34 -9.47 1.69 -11.06
C ARG A 34 -7.96 1.68 -11.19
N PHE A 35 -7.45 1.49 -12.41
CA PHE A 35 -6.02 1.49 -12.68
C PHE A 35 -5.39 2.85 -12.32
N SER A 36 -5.94 3.96 -12.80
CA SER A 36 -5.49 5.31 -12.47
C SER A 36 -5.47 5.57 -10.96
N LYS A 37 -6.55 5.22 -10.24
CA LYS A 37 -6.58 5.36 -8.77
C LYS A 37 -5.47 4.56 -8.07
N THR A 38 -5.20 3.35 -8.54
CA THR A 38 -4.12 2.51 -8.00
C THR A 38 -2.76 3.11 -8.29
N GLN A 39 -2.52 3.59 -9.52
CA GLN A 39 -1.27 4.27 -9.88
C GLN A 39 -1.05 5.53 -9.03
N ASP A 40 -2.09 6.34 -8.81
CA ASP A 40 -2.03 7.50 -7.93
C ASP A 40 -1.68 7.11 -6.48
N ARG A 41 -2.25 6.00 -5.97
CA ARG A 41 -1.93 5.50 -4.63
C ARG A 41 -0.49 5.01 -4.53
N ILE A 42 -0.03 4.24 -5.52
CA ILE A 42 1.36 3.77 -5.60
C ILE A 42 2.32 4.95 -5.65
N LYS A 43 2.01 5.96 -6.48
CA LYS A 43 2.81 7.19 -6.54
C LYS A 43 2.89 7.88 -5.19
N LYS A 44 1.76 8.07 -4.50
CA LYS A 44 1.74 8.65 -3.15
C LYS A 44 2.59 7.85 -2.16
N ILE A 45 2.49 6.52 -2.17
CA ILE A 45 3.31 5.65 -1.31
C ILE A 45 4.80 5.82 -1.63
N ASN A 46 5.17 5.83 -2.91
CA ASN A 46 6.56 6.02 -3.32
C ASN A 46 7.10 7.39 -2.87
N ASP A 47 6.32 8.45 -3.08
CA ASP A 47 6.70 9.81 -2.73
C ASP A 47 6.79 10.04 -1.22
N SER A 48 5.87 9.48 -0.41
CA SER A 48 5.78 9.77 1.03
C SER A 48 6.46 8.75 1.93
N GLU A 49 6.58 7.49 1.50
CA GLU A 49 7.05 6.37 2.34
C GLU A 49 8.34 5.73 1.83
N GLY A 50 8.88 6.21 0.70
CA GLY A 50 10.12 5.67 0.11
C GLY A 50 9.94 4.35 -0.64
N GLY A 51 8.69 4.01 -1.01
CA GLY A 51 8.36 2.82 -1.77
C GLY A 51 7.59 1.76 -0.99
N MET A 52 7.12 0.74 -1.70
CA MET A 52 6.24 -0.29 -1.14
C MET A 52 6.92 -1.11 -0.04
N ASP A 53 8.19 -1.47 -0.19
CA ASP A 53 8.94 -2.22 0.83
C ASP A 53 8.98 -1.46 2.16
N SER A 54 9.38 -0.18 2.13
CA SER A 54 9.42 0.68 3.31
C SER A 54 8.04 0.95 3.91
N TYR A 55 7.00 1.09 3.07
CA TYR A 55 5.62 1.27 3.52
C TYR A 55 5.07 0.04 4.27
N THR A 56 5.37 -1.16 3.79
CA THR A 56 4.86 -2.41 4.39
C THR A 56 5.50 -2.77 5.72
N LYS A 57 6.69 -2.23 6.02
CA LYS A 57 7.42 -2.42 7.28
C LYS A 57 6.92 -1.52 8.42
N GLY A 58 5.60 -1.40 8.53
CA GLY A 58 4.96 -0.59 9.57
C GLY A 58 5.30 -1.06 10.99
N ILE A 59 5.54 -2.35 11.19
CA ILE A 59 5.92 -2.94 12.48
C ILE A 59 7.26 -2.40 13.02
N ASP A 60 8.18 -2.01 12.15
CA ASP A 60 9.46 -1.42 12.54
C ASP A 60 9.30 0.02 13.06
N LYS A 61 8.11 0.62 12.84
CA LYS A 61 7.77 2.01 13.19
C LYS A 61 6.72 2.10 14.30
N PHE A 62 5.72 1.23 14.31
CA PHE A 62 4.57 1.23 15.22
C PHE A 62 4.66 0.09 16.23
N GLY A 63 3.94 0.21 17.35
CA GLY A 63 4.08 -0.70 18.48
C GLY A 63 5.38 -0.49 19.24
N PHE A 64 5.81 -1.51 19.98
CA PHE A 64 7.04 -1.49 20.77
C PHE A 64 8.24 -1.95 19.93
N ASN A 65 9.29 -1.13 19.88
CA ASN A 65 10.54 -1.43 19.21
C ASN A 65 11.71 -1.18 20.17
N VAL A 66 12.60 -2.17 20.32
CA VAL A 66 13.80 -2.09 21.15
C VAL A 66 15.00 -1.76 20.26
N PHE A 67 15.70 -0.68 20.58
CA PHE A 67 16.88 -0.23 19.84
C PHE A 67 18.17 -0.85 20.42
N SER A 68 19.23 -0.87 19.62
CA SER A 68 20.52 -1.44 20.01
C SER A 68 21.19 -0.75 21.19
N ASN A 69 20.83 0.51 21.47
CA ASN A 69 21.27 1.26 22.65
C ASN A 69 20.46 0.94 23.92
N GLY A 70 19.45 0.06 23.83
CA GLY A 70 18.57 -0.32 24.94
C GLY A 70 17.30 0.53 25.05
N ASP A 71 17.13 1.58 24.25
CA ASP A 71 15.91 2.39 24.26
C ASP A 71 14.72 1.59 23.76
N ILE A 72 13.54 1.79 24.38
CA ILE A 72 12.28 1.23 23.91
C ILE A 72 11.41 2.38 23.40
N ARG A 73 11.02 2.32 22.13
CA ARG A 73 10.06 3.26 21.54
C ARG A 73 8.71 2.58 21.39
N TYR A 74 7.67 3.22 21.91
CA TYR A 74 6.29 2.88 21.60
C TYR A 74 5.69 3.95 20.67
N ARG A 75 4.96 3.53 19.63
CA ARG A 75 4.21 4.43 18.73
C ARG A 75 2.86 3.83 18.36
N GLU A 76 1.81 4.63 18.52
CA GLU A 76 0.44 4.27 18.19
C GLU A 76 -0.20 5.34 17.32
N TRP A 77 -1.07 4.95 16.39
CA TRP A 77 -1.86 5.92 15.63
C TRP A 77 -3.22 6.11 16.31
N ALA A 78 -3.35 7.20 17.06
CA ALA A 78 -4.58 7.56 17.77
C ALA A 78 -4.90 9.06 17.57
N PRO A 79 -5.27 9.49 16.35
CA PRO A 79 -5.36 10.91 15.98
C PRO A 79 -6.41 11.71 16.78
N ASN A 80 -7.40 11.02 17.35
CA ASN A 80 -8.48 11.63 18.12
C ASN A 80 -8.32 11.42 19.64
N ALA A 81 -7.18 10.91 20.10
CA ALA A 81 -6.93 10.73 21.53
C ALA A 81 -6.66 12.09 22.20
N VAL A 82 -7.39 12.39 23.28
CA VAL A 82 -7.15 13.60 24.10
C VAL A 82 -5.98 13.38 25.04
N LYS A 83 -5.84 12.16 25.55
CA LYS A 83 -4.72 11.71 26.39
C LYS A 83 -4.35 10.28 26.01
N ALA A 84 -3.07 9.96 26.15
CA ALA A 84 -2.55 8.62 25.97
C ALA A 84 -1.65 8.29 27.15
N TYR A 85 -1.70 7.04 27.59
CA TYR A 85 -0.92 6.53 28.72
C TYR A 85 -0.34 5.18 28.32
N LEU A 86 0.91 4.93 28.73
CA LEU A 86 1.55 3.63 28.62
C LEU A 86 1.50 2.98 30.00
N ILE A 87 0.75 1.89 30.15
CA ILE A 87 0.53 1.20 31.42
C ILE A 87 0.81 -0.29 31.27
N GLY A 88 1.26 -0.93 32.35
CA GLY A 88 1.50 -2.37 32.39
C GLY A 88 2.09 -2.79 33.74
N GLU A 89 2.52 -4.05 33.86
CA GLU A 89 3.18 -4.52 35.08
C GLU A 89 4.47 -3.73 35.39
N PHE A 90 5.14 -3.19 34.35
CA PHE A 90 6.33 -2.35 34.49
C PHE A 90 6.07 -1.00 35.19
N SER A 91 4.81 -0.58 35.36
CA SER A 91 4.43 0.71 35.94
C SER A 91 3.87 0.62 37.36
N GLN A 92 4.03 -0.52 38.05
CA GLN A 92 3.46 -0.78 39.39
C GLN A 92 4.48 -0.77 40.54
N LEU A 93 5.62 -0.08 40.38
CA LEU A 93 6.65 0.08 41.42
C LEU A 93 6.50 1.43 42.16
#